data_AF-A0A1Y3SS70-F1
#
_entry.id   AF-A0A1Y3SS70-F1
#
_cell.length_a   1.000
_cell.length_b   1.000
_cell.length_c   1.000
_cell.angle_alpha   90.00
_cell.angle_beta   90.00
_cell.angle_gamma   90.00
#
_symmetry.space_group_name_H-M   'P 1'
#
loop_
_entity.id
_entity.type
_entity.pdbx_description
1 polymer ?
#
loop_
_entity_poly.entity_id
_entity_poly.type
_entity_poly.pdbx_seq_one_letter_code
_entity_poly.pdbx_strand_id
1 'polypeptide(L)'
;MALQMDIRELERLDQELAQAMGQTPEIKREALAELGRQLLAGVKARIGGTGKVQRWQHVHLGSGGGYVAIHAAENTKDEYGRAVGYITNAIESGHKIRPPSGRAKRYTPRIHKAKVPAKRMYAGTDMGAAVDQAAASLALRLAQNLEG
;
A
#
# COMPACT_ATOMS: atom_id res chain seq x y z
N MET A 1 -34.57 -42.22 6.08
CA MET A 1 -34.83 -41.13 5.12
C MET A 1 -33.55 -40.93 4.33
N ALA A 2 -33.53 -41.29 3.04
CA ALA A 2 -32.38 -41.04 2.18
C ALA A 2 -32.65 -39.76 1.39
N LEU A 3 -31.77 -38.76 1.50
CA LEU A 3 -31.77 -37.59 0.62
C LEU A 3 -31.14 -38.05 -0.71
N GLN A 4 -31.93 -38.04 -1.78
CA GLN A 4 -31.48 -38.40 -3.12
C GLN A 4 -31.33 -37.09 -3.90
N MET A 5 -30.09 -36.66 -4.15
CA MET A 5 -29.80 -35.48 -4.98
C MET A 5 -30.06 -35.81 -6.45
N ASP A 6 -30.78 -34.94 -7.15
CA ASP A 6 -30.99 -35.04 -8.60
C ASP A 6 -29.72 -34.58 -9.34
N ILE A 7 -29.45 -35.18 -10.51
CA ILE A 7 -28.35 -34.77 -11.41
C ILE A 7 -28.48 -33.29 -11.80
N ARG A 8 -29.71 -32.79 -11.94
CA ARG A 8 -29.97 -31.38 -12.24
C ARG A 8 -29.57 -30.43 -11.10
N GLU A 9 -29.63 -30.90 -9.85
CA GLU A 9 -29.17 -30.15 -8.68
C GLU A 9 -27.64 -30.11 -8.62
N LEU A 10 -26.97 -31.21 -9.00
CA LEU A 10 -25.51 -31.22 -9.16
C LEU A 10 -25.04 -30.26 -10.26
N GLU A 11 -25.71 -30.23 -11.41
CA GLU A 11 -25.33 -29.34 -12.51
C GLU A 11 -25.51 -27.86 -12.16
N ARG A 12 -26.55 -27.50 -11.40
CA ARG A 12 -26.71 -26.15 -10.87
C ARG A 12 -25.62 -25.78 -9.89
N LEU A 13 -25.30 -26.70 -8.96
CA LEU A 13 -24.23 -26.50 -8.00
C LEU A 13 -22.87 -26.27 -8.70
N ASP A 14 -22.56 -27.04 -9.74
CA ASP A 14 -21.32 -26.88 -10.52
C ASP A 14 -21.26 -25.52 -11.24
N GLN A 15 -22.40 -25.06 -11.79
CA GLN A 15 -22.51 -23.75 -12.43
C GLN A 15 -22.35 -22.60 -11.42
N GLU A 16 -22.99 -22.68 -10.25
CA GLU A 16 -22.86 -21.70 -9.17
C GLU A 16 -21.42 -21.66 -8.65
N LEU A 17 -20.79 -22.81 -8.43
CA LEU A 17 -19.40 -22.91 -8.00
C LEU A 17 -18.45 -22.30 -9.05
N ALA A 18 -18.66 -22.60 -10.33
CA ALA A 18 -17.85 -22.05 -11.42
C ALA A 18 -18.01 -20.51 -11.53
N GLN A 19 -19.21 -19.98 -11.35
CA GLN A 19 -19.45 -18.54 -11.33
C GLN A 19 -18.79 -17.87 -10.12
N ALA A 20 -18.93 -18.46 -8.94
CA ALA A 20 -18.31 -17.93 -7.71
C ALA A 20 -16.78 -17.92 -7.80
N MET A 21 -16.19 -18.98 -8.36
CA MET A 21 -14.76 -19.03 -8.67
C MET A 21 -14.33 -18.01 -9.73
N GLY A 22 -15.20 -17.76 -10.72
CA GLY A 22 -14.96 -16.76 -11.76
C GLY A 22 -14.86 -15.33 -11.24
N GLN A 23 -15.58 -14.98 -10.17
CA GLN A 23 -15.57 -13.63 -9.56
C GLN A 23 -14.52 -13.46 -8.44
N THR A 24 -13.88 -14.55 -8.01
CA THR A 24 -12.88 -14.54 -6.94
C THR A 24 -11.70 -13.58 -7.21
N PRO A 25 -11.16 -13.46 -8.44
CA PRO A 25 -10.09 -12.49 -8.75
C PRO A 25 -10.52 -11.04 -8.51
N GLU A 26 -11.74 -10.67 -8.89
CA GLU A 26 -12.32 -9.34 -8.72
C GLU A 26 -12.53 -9.03 -7.23
N ILE A 27 -13.11 -9.95 -6.47
CA ILE A 27 -13.31 -9.80 -5.02
C ILE A 27 -11.97 -9.60 -4.32
N LYS A 28 -10.96 -10.41 -4.68
CA LYS A 28 -9.59 -10.26 -4.15
C LYS A 28 -8.99 -8.90 -4.51
N ARG A 29 -9.18 -8.45 -5.75
CA ARG A 29 -8.68 -7.16 -6.24
C ARG A 29 -9.27 -6.00 -5.45
N GLU A 30 -10.56 -6.04 -5.16
CA GLU A 30 -11.25 -5.04 -4.35
C GLU A 30 -10.76 -5.01 -2.91
N ALA A 31 -10.63 -6.18 -2.28
CA ALA A 31 -10.11 -6.30 -0.92
C ALA A 31 -8.69 -5.72 -0.80
N LEU A 32 -7.82 -6.00 -1.77
CA LEU A 32 -6.48 -5.42 -1.81
C LEU A 32 -6.50 -3.90 -2.06
N ALA A 33 -7.43 -3.39 -2.87
CA ALA A 33 -7.59 -1.96 -3.08
C ALA A 33 -8.06 -1.24 -1.80
N GLU A 34 -8.95 -1.85 -1.03
CA GLU A 34 -9.39 -1.35 0.29
C GLU A 34 -8.25 -1.34 1.30
N LEU A 35 -7.54 -2.46 1.42
CA LEU A 35 -6.33 -2.56 2.25
C LEU A 35 -5.33 -1.46 1.88
N GLY A 36 -5.08 -1.26 0.59
CA GLY A 36 -4.22 -0.20 0.08
C GLY A 36 -4.67 1.19 0.54
N ARG A 37 -5.97 1.50 0.50
CA ARG A 37 -6.51 2.80 0.97
C ARG A 37 -6.29 3.00 2.47
N GLN A 38 -6.51 1.97 3.28
CA GLN A 38 -6.29 2.03 4.73
C GLN A 38 -4.82 2.24 5.06
N LEU A 39 -3.94 1.45 4.46
CA LEU A 39 -2.50 1.57 4.66
C LEU A 39 -1.98 2.94 4.15
N LEU A 40 -2.54 3.47 3.05
CA LEU A 40 -2.19 4.80 2.54
C LEU A 40 -2.53 5.89 3.56
N ALA A 41 -3.69 5.79 4.22
CA ALA A 41 -4.07 6.72 5.29
C ALA A 41 -3.08 6.65 6.46
N GLY A 42 -2.69 5.45 6.89
CA GLY A 42 -1.68 5.23 7.92
C GLY A 42 -0.32 5.84 7.56
N VAL A 43 0.17 5.58 6.34
CA VAL A 43 1.42 6.16 5.82
C VAL A 43 1.34 7.70 5.79
N LYS A 44 0.25 8.27 5.28
CA LYS A 44 0.05 9.72 5.23
C LYS A 44 0.06 10.33 6.64
N ALA A 45 -0.64 9.73 7.59
CA ALA A 45 -0.64 10.17 8.98
C ALA A 45 0.79 10.20 9.58
N ARG A 46 1.58 9.16 9.30
CA ARG A 46 2.98 9.07 9.76
C ARG A 46 3.91 10.11 9.12
N ILE A 47 3.72 10.45 7.84
CA ILE A 47 4.53 11.47 7.16
C ILE A 47 4.38 12.82 7.87
N GLY A 48 3.14 13.27 8.11
CA GLY A 48 2.82 14.56 8.73
C GLY A 48 3.23 15.80 7.90
N GLY A 49 3.33 16.96 8.57
CA GLY A 49 3.76 18.22 7.96
C GLY A 49 2.69 18.90 7.08
N THR A 50 3.13 19.67 6.08
CA THR A 50 2.27 20.48 5.19
C THR A 50 1.51 19.67 4.12
N GLY A 51 1.65 18.34 4.15
CA GLY A 51 0.99 17.43 3.23
C GLY A 51 1.58 17.34 1.83
N LYS A 52 2.67 18.07 1.51
CA LYS A 52 3.34 17.97 0.20
C LYS A 52 3.75 16.52 -0.12
N VAL A 53 4.45 15.87 0.80
CA VAL A 53 4.93 14.48 0.62
C VAL A 53 3.78 13.48 0.70
N GLN A 54 2.75 13.77 1.50
CA GLN A 54 1.53 12.95 1.59
C GLN A 54 0.82 12.88 0.24
N ARG A 55 0.71 14.01 -0.48
CA ARG A 55 0.05 14.08 -1.81
C ARG A 55 0.77 13.27 -2.89
N TRP A 56 2.06 13.01 -2.72
CA TRP A 56 2.81 12.15 -3.64
C TRP A 56 2.56 10.66 -3.40
N GLN A 57 2.02 10.27 -2.24
CA GLN A 57 1.79 8.86 -1.94
C GLN A 57 0.52 8.35 -2.62
N HIS A 58 0.60 7.17 -3.22
CA HIS A 58 -0.52 6.50 -3.85
C HIS A 58 -0.49 4.99 -3.60
N VAL A 59 -1.63 4.35 -3.84
CA VAL A 59 -1.77 2.90 -3.87
C VAL A 59 -1.40 2.41 -5.27
N HIS A 60 -0.53 1.42 -5.35
CA HIS A 60 -0.23 0.67 -6.56
C HIS A 60 -0.75 -0.75 -6.40
N LEU A 61 -1.61 -1.17 -7.34
CA LEU A 61 -2.11 -2.53 -7.41
C LEU A 61 -1.40 -3.23 -8.57
N GLY A 62 -0.79 -4.38 -8.31
CA GLY A 62 -0.13 -5.16 -9.35
C GLY A 62 -1.09 -5.53 -10.49
N SER A 63 -0.58 -5.66 -11.72
CA SER A 63 -1.38 -5.94 -12.92
C SER A 63 -2.31 -7.16 -12.78
N GLY A 64 -1.82 -8.23 -12.16
CA GLY A 64 -2.60 -9.44 -11.87
C GLY A 64 -3.42 -9.41 -10.58
N GLY A 65 -3.53 -8.27 -9.89
CA GLY A 65 -4.27 -8.16 -8.61
C GLY A 65 -3.68 -9.04 -7.49
N GLY A 66 -2.40 -9.40 -7.59
CA GLY A 66 -1.76 -10.32 -6.63
C GLY A 66 -1.23 -9.64 -5.37
N TYR A 67 -0.96 -8.33 -5.44
CA TYR A 67 -0.40 -7.57 -4.33
C TYR A 67 -0.78 -6.09 -4.44
N VAL A 68 -0.68 -5.39 -3.31
CA VAL A 68 -0.83 -3.95 -3.18
C VAL A 68 0.43 -3.34 -2.55
N ALA A 69 0.86 -2.20 -3.07
CA ALA A 69 2.00 -1.45 -2.56
C ALA A 69 1.63 0.02 -2.36
N ILE A 70 2.35 0.70 -1.48
CA ILE A 70 2.22 2.15 -1.29
C ILE A 70 3.59 2.77 -1.48
N HIS A 71 3.67 3.70 -2.41
CA HIS A 71 4.89 4.45 -2.67
C HIS A 71 4.57 5.83 -3.26
N ALA A 72 5.62 6.63 -3.38
CA ALA A 72 5.53 7.89 -4.09
C ALA A 72 5.20 7.65 -5.57
N ALA A 73 4.46 8.58 -6.17
CA ALA A 73 4.08 8.55 -7.57
C ALA A 73 5.31 8.37 -8.48
N GLU A 74 5.20 7.40 -9.40
CA GLU A 74 6.23 7.11 -10.38
C GLU A 74 6.32 8.25 -11.41
N ASN A 75 7.51 8.43 -12.00
CA ASN A 75 7.77 9.42 -13.06
C ASN A 75 7.36 10.86 -12.71
N THR A 76 7.11 11.14 -11.43
CA THR A 76 6.64 12.43 -10.95
C THR A 76 7.80 13.25 -10.41
N LYS A 77 7.85 14.52 -10.77
CA LYS A 77 8.84 15.48 -10.30
C LYS A 77 8.19 16.57 -9.46
N ASP A 78 8.92 17.13 -8.52
CA ASP A 78 8.51 18.32 -7.81
C ASP A 78 8.73 19.60 -8.64
N GLU A 79 8.33 20.75 -8.10
CA GLU A 79 8.50 22.07 -8.72
C GLU A 79 9.96 22.44 -9.06
N TYR A 80 10.94 21.72 -8.51
CA TYR A 80 12.37 21.91 -8.76
C TYR A 80 12.96 20.82 -9.66
N GLY A 81 12.11 20.00 -10.31
CA GLY A 81 12.53 18.93 -11.22
C GLY A 81 13.09 17.68 -10.54
N ARG A 82 12.95 17.55 -9.21
CA ARG A 82 13.47 16.41 -8.45
C ARG A 82 12.45 15.29 -8.42
N ALA A 83 12.88 14.06 -8.68
CA ALA A 83 11.98 12.90 -8.61
C ALA A 83 11.43 12.73 -7.19
N VAL A 84 10.10 12.66 -7.06
CA VAL A 84 9.43 12.59 -5.75
C VAL A 84 9.76 11.29 -5.01
N GLY A 85 10.06 10.22 -5.75
CA GLY A 85 10.53 8.95 -5.19
C GLY A 85 11.86 9.09 -4.43
N TYR A 86 12.82 9.85 -4.97
CA TYR A 86 14.10 10.08 -4.28
C TYR A 86 13.94 10.93 -3.02
N ILE A 87 13.10 11.96 -3.08
CA ILE A 87 12.80 12.77 -1.89
C ILE A 87 12.14 11.89 -0.82
N THR A 88 11.16 11.09 -1.22
CA THR A 88 10.45 10.18 -0.31
C THR A 88 11.40 9.15 0.30
N ASN A 89 12.29 8.56 -0.48
CA ASN A 89 13.30 7.62 0.02
C ASN A 89 14.27 8.28 1.02
N ALA A 90 14.71 9.51 0.74
CA ALA A 90 15.58 10.27 1.64
C ALA A 90 14.90 10.65 2.96
N ILE A 91 13.56 10.74 2.98
CA ILE A 91 12.75 10.92 4.19
C ILE A 91 12.57 9.58 4.91
N GLU A 92 12.23 8.51 4.20
CA GLU A 92 12.00 7.18 4.77
C GLU A 92 13.24 6.65 5.48
N SER A 93 14.37 6.64 4.76
CA SER A 93 15.64 6.06 5.21
C SER A 93 16.55 7.06 5.94
N GLY A 94 16.22 8.35 5.87
CA GLY A 94 17.08 9.44 6.29
C GLY A 94 18.25 9.63 5.32
N HIS A 95 18.87 10.81 5.33
CA HIS A 95 19.95 11.14 4.38
C HIS A 95 21.10 11.88 5.06
N LYS A 96 22.29 11.75 4.48
CA LYS A 96 23.50 12.40 4.99
C LYS A 96 23.38 13.92 4.83
N ILE A 97 23.74 14.67 5.86
CA ILE A 97 23.84 16.12 5.76
C ILE A 97 25.12 16.43 4.98
N ARG A 98 24.98 17.18 3.88
CA ARG A 98 26.13 17.59 3.08
C ARG A 98 27.06 18.46 3.95
N PRO A 99 28.33 18.07 4.14
CA PRO A 99 29.29 18.94 4.80
C PRO A 99 29.52 20.19 3.92
N PRO A 100 29.86 21.34 4.52
CA PRO A 100 30.14 22.54 3.74
C PRO A 100 31.25 22.24 2.71
N SER A 101 30.97 22.60 1.45
CA SER A 101 31.93 22.50 0.38
C SER A 101 32.46 23.90 0.06
N GLY A 102 33.67 24.20 0.52
CA GLY A 102 34.34 25.47 0.28
C GLY A 102 35.70 25.55 0.96
N ARG A 103 36.60 26.38 0.43
CA ARG A 103 37.95 26.63 1.00
C ARG A 103 37.97 27.85 1.94
N ALA A 104 36.81 28.37 2.33
CA ALA A 104 36.71 29.54 3.20
C ALA A 104 37.27 29.21 4.58
N LYS A 105 38.51 29.65 4.84
CA LYS A 105 39.29 29.31 6.06
C LYS A 105 38.60 29.68 7.38
N ARG A 106 37.63 30.60 7.35
CA ARG A 106 36.94 31.12 8.54
C ARG A 106 35.51 30.59 8.72
N TYR A 107 35.03 29.72 7.83
CA TYR A 107 33.68 29.18 7.95
C TYR A 107 33.68 27.93 8.83
N THR A 108 32.94 27.99 9.95
CA THR A 108 32.69 26.84 10.82
C THR A 108 31.22 26.44 10.69
N PRO A 109 30.89 25.24 10.17
CA PRO A 109 29.51 24.80 10.05
C PRO A 109 28.88 24.63 11.43
N ARG A 110 27.63 25.08 11.58
CA ARG A 110 26.79 24.84 12.78
C ARG A 110 26.03 23.51 12.69
N ILE A 111 26.59 22.53 11.98
CA ILE A 111 25.98 21.23 11.76
C ILE A 111 26.59 20.26 12.76
N HIS A 112 25.81 19.86 13.77
CA HIS A 112 26.26 18.94 14.83
C HIS A 112 25.81 17.48 14.61
N LYS A 113 25.20 17.17 13.47
CA LYS A 113 24.71 15.82 13.12
C LYS A 113 25.23 15.43 11.75
N ALA A 114 25.66 14.18 11.59
CA ALA A 114 26.14 13.66 10.30
C ALA A 114 24.99 13.31 9.34
N LYS A 115 23.80 12.99 9.87
CA LYS A 115 22.66 12.48 9.11
C LYS A 115 21.35 13.03 9.67
N VAL A 116 20.38 13.25 8.77
CA VAL A 116 18.98 13.44 9.14
C VAL A 116 18.38 12.07 9.48
N PRO A 117 17.72 11.91 10.64
CA PRO A 117 17.14 10.64 11.02
C PRO A 117 16.05 10.18 10.05
N ALA A 118 15.92 8.86 9.93
CA ALA A 118 14.89 8.20 9.14
C ALA A 118 13.49 8.46 9.73
N LYS A 119 12.51 8.79 8.87
CA LYS A 119 11.12 8.94 9.31
C LYS A 119 10.44 7.60 9.54
N ARG A 120 10.83 6.56 8.79
CA ARG A 120 10.26 5.20 8.88
C ARG A 120 8.73 5.24 8.78
N MET A 121 8.20 5.98 7.80
CA MET A 121 6.76 6.09 7.58
C MET A 121 6.19 4.79 7.02
N TYR A 122 6.89 4.09 6.12
CA TYR A 122 6.42 2.79 5.64
C TYR A 122 6.65 1.73 6.70
N ALA A 123 7.89 1.59 7.17
CA ALA A 123 8.27 0.54 8.12
C ALA A 123 7.58 0.65 9.49
N GLY A 124 7.05 1.81 9.85
CA GLY A 124 6.32 2.01 11.10
C GLY A 124 4.80 2.09 10.93
N THR A 125 4.27 1.89 9.72
CA THR A 125 2.83 1.70 9.55
C THR A 125 2.48 0.29 10.01
N ASP A 126 1.55 0.18 10.95
CA ASP A 126 1.05 -1.14 11.37
C ASP A 126 0.25 -1.74 10.21
N MET A 127 0.74 -2.86 9.70
CA MET A 127 0.10 -3.62 8.63
C MET A 127 -0.76 -4.75 9.18
N GLY A 128 -0.50 -5.23 10.40
CA GLY A 128 -1.10 -6.46 10.92
C GLY A 128 -2.62 -6.33 11.04
N ALA A 129 -3.08 -5.35 11.82
CA ALA A 129 -4.51 -5.12 12.03
C ALA A 129 -5.27 -4.83 10.73
N ALA A 130 -4.66 -4.08 9.80
CA ALA A 130 -5.27 -3.77 8.50
C ALA A 130 -5.38 -5.02 7.61
N VAL A 131 -4.35 -5.88 7.61
CA VAL A 131 -4.36 -7.14 6.88
C VAL A 131 -5.39 -8.10 7.47
N ASP A 132 -5.48 -8.22 8.80
CA ASP A 132 -6.45 -9.09 9.46
C ASP A 132 -7.88 -8.65 9.15
N GLN A 133 -8.16 -7.35 9.21
CA GLN A 133 -9.46 -6.80 8.83
C GLN A 133 -9.78 -7.04 7.35
N ALA A 134 -8.80 -6.89 6.46
CA ALA A 134 -8.97 -7.15 5.03
C ALA A 134 -9.17 -8.65 4.74
N ALA A 135 -8.54 -9.53 5.49
CA ALA A 135 -8.73 -10.98 5.39
C ALA A 135 -10.14 -11.38 5.83
N ALA A 136 -10.62 -10.81 6.95
CA ALA A 136 -11.98 -11.04 7.43
C ALA A 136 -13.04 -10.52 6.43
N SER A 137 -12.86 -9.32 5.87
CA SER A 137 -13.80 -8.79 4.88
C SER A 137 -13.79 -9.59 3.57
N LEU A 138 -12.61 -10.07 3.14
CA LEU A 138 -12.48 -10.95 1.99
C LEU A 138 -13.21 -12.27 2.21
N ALA A 139 -13.04 -12.92 3.37
CA ALA A 139 -13.72 -14.16 3.71
C ALA A 139 -15.25 -14.00 3.69
N LEU A 140 -15.77 -12.90 4.24
CA LEU A 140 -17.20 -12.60 4.22
C LEU A 140 -17.73 -12.40 2.81
N ARG A 141 -17.00 -11.68 1.94
CA ARG A 141 -17.42 -11.47 0.54
C ARG A 141 -17.40 -12.76 -0.26
N LEU A 142 -16.41 -13.62 -0.03
CA LEU A 142 -16.34 -14.94 -0.67
C LEU A 142 -17.51 -15.83 -0.21
N ALA A 143 -17.86 -15.81 1.08
CA ALA A 143 -19.02 -16.53 1.59
C ALA A 143 -20.33 -16.01 0.97
N GLN A 144 -20.53 -14.69 0.93
CA GLN A 144 -21.70 -14.08 0.30
C GLN A 144 -21.83 -14.41 -1.19
N ASN A 145 -20.71 -14.54 -1.89
CA ASN A 145 -20.69 -14.92 -3.30
C ASN A 145 -20.99 -16.41 -3.56
N LEU A 146 -20.92 -17.24 -2.51
CA LEU A 146 -21.30 -18.66 -2.58
C LEU A 146 -22.75 -18.90 -2.16
N GLU A 147 -23.36 -17.96 -1.42
CA GLU A 147 -24.74 -18.04 -0.94
C GLU A 147 -25.77 -17.40 -1.91
N GLY A 148 -25.31 -16.70 -2.94
CA GLY A 148 -26.15 -16.03 -3.95
C GLY A 148 -26.03 -16.64 -5.32
#